data_AF-A0A537EAQ1-F1
#
_entry.id   AF-A0A537EAQ1-F1
#
_cell.length_a   1.000
_cell.length_b   1.000
_cell.length_c   1.000
_cell.angle_alpha   90.00
_cell.angle_beta   90.00
_cell.angle_gamma   90.00
#
_symmetry.space_group_name_H-M   'P 1'
#
loop_
_entity.id
_entity.type
_entity.pdbx_description
1 polymer ?
#
loop_
_entity_poly.entity_id
_entity_poly.type
_entity_poly.pdbx_seq_one_letter_code
_entity_poly.pdbx_strand_id
1 'polypeptide(L)'
;MKNPTNTLSLTEQSPGKGYELRALLLLAILLVSIIYFDSPLDSRASSGAVIPTGGGTWATSTITIVIYPQPNALWFKPSYSSDVARAISRWTESIIAYTDAHGSSYLRKLGFLAYISGVNQSIPANPDIQIEFIQTFLGALYPLGLGVTIIPQPVNGIFSGQTTTRLAAYDPTNTTQLTDSDMINIASHEFGHALGLDHATVSATDDGTFELMFMSYGQAVGNSANSLEAPSTLDMFALSYVYDWLANYSMPSGGHPRTLLSLPPGVAYSSVYPYAEQIQMLQNSVSQLRLEILIVAVVAGLLLALVLVFGILLSRRKPAPPVPYSWGPVPTTPTA
;
A
#
# COMPACT_ATOMS: atom_id res chain seq x y z
N MET A 1 83.12 -34.22 -33.41
CA MET A 1 82.33 -32.98 -33.52
C MET A 1 81.15 -33.10 -32.56
N LYS A 2 80.91 -32.07 -31.75
CA LYS A 2 79.96 -32.00 -30.65
C LYS A 2 78.51 -31.88 -31.14
N ASN A 3 77.59 -32.59 -30.47
CA ASN A 3 76.17 -32.25 -30.43
C ASN A 3 75.94 -30.94 -29.66
N PRO A 4 74.83 -30.24 -29.94
CA PRO A 4 73.97 -29.86 -28.83
C PRO A 4 72.48 -30.10 -29.09
N THR A 5 71.87 -30.74 -28.10
CA THR A 5 70.43 -30.87 -27.84
C THR A 5 69.85 -29.54 -27.36
N ASN A 6 68.72 -29.13 -27.96
CA ASN A 6 67.88 -28.02 -27.49
C ASN A 6 66.98 -28.50 -26.34
N THR A 7 67.11 -27.86 -25.18
CA THR A 7 66.15 -27.89 -24.07
C THR A 7 65.29 -26.62 -24.11
N LEU A 8 63.98 -26.78 -24.23
CA LEU A 8 62.98 -25.71 -24.06
C LEU A 8 62.33 -25.87 -22.68
N SER A 9 62.35 -24.79 -21.91
CA SER A 9 61.93 -24.68 -20.52
C SER A 9 60.40 -24.66 -20.39
N LEU A 10 59.88 -25.58 -19.55
CA LEU A 10 58.51 -25.52 -19.05
C LEU A 10 58.41 -24.42 -17.99
N THR A 11 57.55 -23.44 -18.27
CA THR A 11 57.24 -22.33 -17.37
C THR A 11 56.44 -22.86 -16.18
N GLU A 12 56.97 -22.65 -14.98
CA GLU A 12 56.38 -23.03 -13.70
C GLU A 12 55.11 -22.19 -13.45
N GLN A 13 53.93 -22.80 -13.60
CA GLN A 13 52.67 -22.19 -13.19
C GLN A 13 52.57 -22.23 -11.66
N SER A 14 52.74 -21.06 -11.04
CA SER A 14 52.56 -20.85 -9.60
C SER A 14 51.13 -21.24 -9.16
N PRO A 15 50.94 -22.18 -8.20
CA PRO A 15 49.62 -22.70 -7.81
C PRO A 15 48.74 -21.74 -6.98
N GLY A 16 49.19 -20.50 -6.73
CA GLY A 16 48.54 -19.59 -5.76
C GLY A 16 47.46 -18.66 -6.31
N LYS A 17 47.50 -18.29 -7.60
CA LYS A 17 46.69 -17.16 -8.12
C LYS A 17 45.20 -17.46 -8.36
N GLY A 18 44.82 -18.73 -8.52
CA GLY A 18 43.44 -19.11 -8.85
C GLY A 18 42.45 -18.97 -7.68
N TYR A 19 42.93 -19.06 -6.45
CA TYR A 19 42.10 -19.02 -5.24
C TYR A 19 41.75 -17.58 -4.83
N GLU A 20 42.69 -16.65 -4.98
CA GLU A 20 42.46 -15.22 -4.69
C GLU A 20 41.46 -14.59 -5.66
N LEU A 21 41.53 -14.95 -6.94
CA LEU A 21 40.62 -14.42 -7.97
C LEU A 21 39.15 -14.84 -7.72
N ARG A 22 38.94 -16.06 -7.20
CA ARG A 22 37.61 -16.58 -6.87
C ARG A 22 37.04 -15.95 -5.60
N ALA A 23 37.88 -15.67 -4.61
CA ALA A 23 37.47 -14.96 -3.40
C ALA A 23 37.07 -13.51 -3.68
N LEU A 24 37.83 -12.81 -4.53
CA LEU A 24 37.52 -11.45 -5.00
C LEU A 24 36.22 -11.40 -5.82
N LEU A 25 35.97 -12.40 -6.67
CA LEU A 25 34.74 -12.48 -7.46
C LEU A 25 33.50 -12.64 -6.56
N LEU A 26 33.57 -13.49 -5.53
CA LEU A 26 32.47 -13.70 -4.58
C LEU A 26 32.22 -12.46 -3.71
N LEU A 27 33.28 -11.75 -3.31
CA LEU A 27 33.17 -10.49 -2.58
C LEU A 27 32.55 -9.38 -3.44
N ALA A 28 32.90 -9.32 -4.72
CA ALA A 28 32.32 -8.37 -5.67
C ALA A 28 30.81 -8.63 -5.91
N ILE A 29 30.40 -9.90 -6.04
CA ILE A 29 28.97 -10.26 -6.16
C ILE A 29 28.20 -9.88 -4.91
N LEU A 30 28.77 -10.10 -3.71
CA LEU A 30 28.16 -9.69 -2.44
C LEU A 30 28.01 -8.16 -2.35
N LEU A 31 29.03 -7.39 -2.75
CA LEU A 31 29.01 -5.93 -2.72
C LEU A 31 28.04 -5.32 -3.74
N VAL A 32 27.96 -5.87 -4.95
CA VAL A 32 27.01 -5.42 -6.00
C VAL A 32 25.56 -5.69 -5.59
N SER A 33 25.30 -6.76 -4.81
CA SER A 33 23.96 -7.09 -4.30
C SER A 33 23.45 -6.10 -3.25
N ILE A 34 24.36 -5.42 -2.53
CA ILE A 34 24.01 -4.44 -1.49
C ILE A 34 23.73 -3.05 -2.08
N ILE A 35 24.34 -2.72 -3.22
CA ILE A 35 24.21 -1.38 -3.86
C ILE A 35 22.90 -1.25 -4.66
N TYR A 36 22.23 -2.35 -4.99
CA TYR A 36 21.00 -2.34 -5.82
C TYR A 36 19.70 -2.03 -5.07
N PHE A 37 19.75 -1.72 -3.77
CA PHE A 37 18.56 -1.53 -2.93
C PHE A 37 18.17 -0.08 -2.63
N ASP A 38 18.89 0.92 -3.15
CA ASP A 38 18.53 2.32 -2.94
C ASP A 38 18.46 3.05 -4.29
N SER A 39 17.28 3.05 -4.88
CA SER A 39 16.89 4.15 -5.76
C SER A 39 15.92 5.02 -4.96
N PRO A 40 16.26 6.30 -4.66
CA PRO A 40 15.31 7.22 -4.09
C PRO A 40 14.12 7.33 -5.04
N LEU A 41 12.91 7.27 -4.48
CA LEU A 41 11.66 7.50 -5.20
C LEU A 41 11.75 8.81 -5.99
N ASP A 42 11.94 8.69 -7.30
CA ASP A 42 11.85 9.82 -8.23
C ASP A 42 10.48 10.49 -8.06
N SER A 43 10.47 11.82 -8.01
CA SER A 43 9.26 12.63 -8.06
C SER A 43 8.56 12.38 -9.39
N ARG A 44 7.65 11.40 -9.41
CA ARG A 44 6.77 11.16 -10.55
C ARG A 44 5.89 12.40 -10.72
N ALA A 45 5.87 12.92 -11.94
CA ALA A 45 4.92 13.95 -12.33
C ALA A 45 3.50 13.45 -12.02
N SER A 46 2.66 14.30 -11.41
CA SER A 46 1.23 14.05 -11.19
C SER A 46 0.67 13.30 -12.39
N SER A 47 0.20 12.08 -12.16
CA SER A 47 -0.63 11.41 -13.17
C SER A 47 -1.74 12.36 -13.60
N GLY A 48 -2.20 12.24 -14.85
CA GLY A 48 -3.33 13.03 -15.37
C GLY A 48 -4.67 12.69 -14.72
N ALA A 49 -4.65 12.22 -13.47
CA ALA A 49 -5.78 11.92 -12.63
C ALA A 49 -6.58 13.19 -12.36
N VAL A 50 -7.89 13.08 -12.51
CA VAL A 50 -8.83 14.15 -12.22
C VAL A 50 -10.01 13.59 -11.44
N ILE A 51 -10.61 14.45 -10.62
CA ILE A 51 -11.83 14.14 -9.86
C ILE A 51 -12.85 15.27 -10.08
N PRO A 52 -14.09 14.97 -10.49
CA PRO A 52 -15.16 15.94 -10.44
C PRO A 52 -15.64 16.14 -9.01
N THR A 53 -16.05 17.36 -8.66
CA THR A 53 -16.88 17.58 -7.47
C THR A 53 -18.34 17.21 -7.76
N GLY A 54 -19.11 16.86 -6.73
CA GLY A 54 -20.54 16.57 -6.83
C GLY A 54 -21.42 17.78 -7.10
N GLY A 55 -20.85 18.99 -7.10
CA GLY A 55 -21.59 20.25 -7.32
C GLY A 55 -22.47 20.69 -6.15
N GLY A 56 -22.12 20.26 -4.93
CA GLY A 56 -22.76 20.70 -3.71
C GLY A 56 -21.83 20.62 -2.50
N THR A 57 -22.16 21.41 -1.47
CA THR A 57 -21.51 21.40 -0.14
C THR A 57 -22.56 21.48 0.95
N TRP A 58 -22.24 20.99 2.15
CA TRP A 58 -23.01 21.34 3.35
C TRP A 58 -22.80 22.82 3.70
N ALA A 59 -23.84 23.46 4.24
CA ALA A 59 -23.80 24.86 4.70
C ALA A 59 -23.33 25.03 6.15
N THR A 60 -23.16 23.92 6.86
CA THR A 60 -22.68 23.88 8.24
C THR A 60 -21.30 23.26 8.28
N SER A 61 -20.47 23.70 9.22
CA SER A 61 -19.17 23.09 9.46
C SER A 61 -19.29 21.77 10.24
N THR A 62 -20.40 21.57 10.93
CA THR A 62 -20.70 20.31 11.63
C THR A 62 -21.78 19.57 10.88
N ILE A 63 -21.43 18.39 10.38
CA ILE A 63 -22.32 17.50 9.63
C ILE A 63 -22.76 16.38 10.57
N THR A 64 -24.07 16.18 10.65
CA THR A 64 -24.71 15.16 11.49
C THR A 64 -25.00 13.92 10.67
N ILE A 65 -24.59 12.75 11.18
CA ILE A 65 -24.73 11.46 10.50
C ILE A 65 -25.48 10.50 11.41
N VAL A 66 -26.53 9.86 10.91
CA VAL A 66 -27.23 8.79 11.64
C VAL A 66 -27.11 7.47 10.90
N ILE A 67 -26.55 6.48 11.56
CA ILE A 67 -26.42 5.09 11.11
C ILE A 67 -27.62 4.32 11.65
N TYR A 68 -28.33 3.59 10.79
CA TYR A 68 -29.50 2.78 11.12
C TYR A 68 -29.19 1.28 10.97
N PRO A 69 -28.73 0.60 12.05
CA PRO A 69 -28.39 -0.82 12.03
C PRO A 69 -29.62 -1.69 11.77
N GLN A 70 -29.39 -2.94 11.34
CA GLN A 70 -30.43 -3.94 11.13
C GLN A 70 -30.20 -5.17 12.04
N PRO A 71 -30.23 -5.03 13.38
CA PRO A 71 -29.76 -6.07 14.30
C PRO A 71 -30.61 -7.36 14.27
N ASN A 72 -31.84 -7.29 13.76
CA ASN A 72 -32.74 -8.42 13.63
C ASN A 72 -32.66 -9.11 12.25
N ALA A 73 -31.89 -8.55 11.31
CA ALA A 73 -31.73 -9.11 9.98
C ALA A 73 -30.59 -10.14 9.97
N LEU A 74 -30.87 -11.35 9.48
CA LEU A 74 -29.89 -12.45 9.46
C LEU A 74 -28.67 -12.17 8.57
N TRP A 75 -28.80 -11.29 7.59
CA TRP A 75 -27.73 -10.89 6.67
C TRP A 75 -26.85 -9.77 7.23
N PHE A 76 -27.28 -9.10 8.31
CA PHE A 76 -26.57 -7.96 8.88
C PHE A 76 -25.50 -8.42 9.86
N LYS A 77 -24.24 -8.00 9.63
CA LYS A 77 -23.15 -8.27 10.56
C LYS A 77 -23.14 -7.20 11.67
N PRO A 78 -23.10 -7.57 12.97
CA PRO A 78 -23.12 -6.59 14.05
C PRO A 78 -22.01 -5.53 14.01
N SER A 79 -20.85 -5.86 13.44
CA SER A 79 -19.70 -4.94 13.29
C SER A 79 -19.93 -3.81 12.30
N TYR A 80 -20.86 -3.95 11.33
CA TYR A 80 -21.01 -2.97 10.26
C TYR A 80 -21.30 -1.55 10.75
N SER A 81 -21.99 -1.39 11.88
CA SER A 81 -22.24 -0.05 12.44
C SER A 81 -20.96 0.62 12.93
N SER A 82 -20.08 -0.15 13.58
CA SER A 82 -18.77 0.35 14.01
C SER A 82 -17.80 0.52 12.85
N ASP A 83 -17.91 -0.30 11.81
CA ASP A 83 -17.09 -0.21 10.59
C ASP A 83 -17.40 1.09 9.83
N VAL A 84 -18.68 1.44 9.69
CA VAL A 84 -19.11 2.73 9.13
C VAL A 84 -18.62 3.90 9.99
N ALA A 85 -18.77 3.81 11.32
CA ALA A 85 -18.26 4.85 12.22
C ALA A 85 -16.73 5.02 12.10
N ARG A 86 -15.99 3.91 11.91
CA ARG A 86 -14.55 3.93 11.65
C ARG A 86 -14.23 4.58 10.31
N ALA A 87 -15.00 4.31 9.25
CA ALA A 87 -14.82 4.97 7.96
C ALA A 87 -14.93 6.50 8.08
N ILE A 88 -15.95 7.00 8.80
CA ILE A 88 -16.14 8.44 9.07
C ILE A 88 -14.97 9.00 9.89
N SER A 89 -14.51 8.29 10.93
CA SER A 89 -13.37 8.74 11.74
C SER A 89 -12.09 8.82 10.91
N ARG A 90 -11.86 7.85 10.02
CA ARG A 90 -10.69 7.82 9.14
C ARG A 90 -10.64 9.00 8.19
N TRP A 91 -11.77 9.50 7.69
CA TRP A 91 -11.79 10.76 6.94
C TRP A 91 -11.31 11.95 7.78
N THR A 92 -11.79 12.10 9.02
CA THR A 92 -11.29 13.15 9.95
C THR A 92 -9.78 13.04 10.16
N GLU A 93 -9.29 11.83 10.43
CA GLU A 93 -7.88 11.56 10.68
C GLU A 93 -7.02 11.85 9.43
N SER A 94 -7.54 11.52 8.25
CA SER A 94 -6.87 11.75 6.96
C SER A 94 -6.86 13.23 6.58
N ILE A 95 -7.92 13.99 6.90
CA ILE A 95 -7.94 15.46 6.76
C ILE A 95 -6.84 16.08 7.61
N ILE A 96 -6.63 15.61 8.84
CA ILE A 96 -5.54 16.09 9.69
C ILE A 96 -4.18 15.84 9.02
N ALA A 97 -3.91 14.59 8.61
CA ALA A 97 -2.66 14.23 7.94
C ALA A 97 -2.41 15.03 6.66
N TYR A 98 -3.43 15.21 5.82
CA TYR A 98 -3.36 16.03 4.61
C TYR A 98 -3.01 17.48 4.94
N THR A 99 -3.74 18.07 5.89
CA THR A 99 -3.61 19.51 6.17
C THR A 99 -2.30 19.87 6.86
N ASP A 100 -1.70 18.94 7.61
CA ASP A 100 -0.33 19.10 8.15
C ASP A 100 0.72 19.12 7.03
N ALA A 101 0.52 18.34 5.95
CA ALA A 101 1.47 18.21 4.86
C ALA A 101 1.29 19.25 3.75
N HIS A 102 0.05 19.65 3.44
CA HIS A 102 -0.29 20.42 2.23
C HIS A 102 -0.99 21.77 2.49
N GLY A 103 -1.33 22.11 3.75
CA GLY A 103 -2.03 23.35 4.09
C GLY A 103 -3.56 23.18 4.18
N SER A 104 -4.35 24.17 3.76
CA SER A 104 -5.82 24.14 3.86
C SER A 104 -6.36 23.82 5.26
N SER A 105 -5.71 24.34 6.30
CA SER A 105 -6.04 24.06 7.71
C SER A 105 -7.49 24.37 8.11
N TYR A 106 -8.18 25.21 7.32
CA TYR A 106 -9.61 25.46 7.47
C TYR A 106 -10.47 24.19 7.34
N LEU A 107 -10.02 23.17 6.59
CA LEU A 107 -10.73 21.90 6.48
C LEU A 107 -10.92 21.21 7.82
N ARG A 108 -10.04 21.45 8.81
CA ARG A 108 -10.18 20.92 10.17
C ARG A 108 -11.37 21.50 10.94
N LYS A 109 -12.02 22.54 10.41
CA LYS A 109 -13.28 23.07 10.95
C LYS A 109 -14.46 22.16 10.61
N LEU A 110 -14.31 21.23 9.66
CA LEU A 110 -15.29 20.18 9.42
C LEU A 110 -15.34 19.23 10.62
N GLY A 111 -16.50 19.16 11.25
CA GLY A 111 -16.81 18.20 12.30
C GLY A 111 -17.85 17.20 11.81
N PHE A 112 -17.66 15.93 12.17
CA PHE A 112 -18.62 14.87 11.88
C PHE A 112 -19.17 14.32 13.19
N LEU A 113 -20.49 14.42 13.39
CA LEU A 113 -21.19 13.86 14.54
C LEU A 113 -21.96 12.63 14.10
N ALA A 114 -21.35 11.45 14.29
CA ALA A 114 -21.96 10.17 13.98
C ALA A 114 -22.76 9.62 15.16
N TYR A 115 -24.00 9.23 14.89
CA TYR A 115 -24.91 8.61 15.84
C TYR A 115 -25.33 7.23 15.31
N ILE A 116 -25.45 6.24 16.19
CA ILE A 116 -25.96 4.92 15.87
C ILE A 116 -27.34 4.77 16.52
N SER A 117 -28.36 4.57 15.69
CA SER A 117 -29.74 4.35 16.15
C SER A 117 -29.82 3.11 17.05
N GLY A 118 -30.51 3.23 18.18
CA GLY A 118 -30.60 2.19 19.20
C GLY A 118 -29.41 2.11 20.17
N VAL A 119 -28.31 2.82 19.91
CA VAL A 119 -27.16 2.95 20.82
C VAL A 119 -27.13 4.33 21.47
N ASN A 120 -27.20 5.40 20.66
CA ASN A 120 -27.26 6.76 21.16
C ASN A 120 -28.68 7.09 21.65
N GLN A 121 -28.79 7.70 22.84
CA GLN A 121 -30.08 8.03 23.48
C GLN A 121 -30.82 9.19 22.82
N SER A 122 -30.11 10.06 22.11
CA SER A 122 -30.68 11.19 21.37
C SER A 122 -30.02 11.27 20.00
N ILE A 123 -30.84 11.08 18.96
CA ILE A 123 -30.43 11.22 17.56
C ILE A 123 -31.11 12.45 16.95
N PRO A 124 -30.44 13.18 16.05
CA PRO A 124 -31.07 14.28 15.32
C PRO A 124 -32.28 13.78 14.53
N ALA A 125 -33.39 14.53 14.57
CA ALA A 125 -34.59 14.18 13.80
C ALA A 125 -34.40 14.35 12.28
N ASN A 126 -33.55 15.28 11.87
CA ASN A 126 -33.22 15.58 10.48
C ASN A 126 -31.69 15.62 10.34
N PRO A 127 -31.01 14.46 10.30
CA PRO A 127 -29.57 14.46 10.09
C PRO A 127 -29.24 14.84 8.66
N ASP A 128 -28.05 15.42 8.46
CA ASP A 128 -27.53 15.77 7.14
C ASP A 128 -27.31 14.50 6.30
N ILE A 129 -26.77 13.44 6.92
CA ILE A 129 -26.51 12.16 6.27
C ILE A 129 -27.21 11.04 7.04
N GLN A 130 -27.96 10.19 6.34
CA GLN A 130 -28.53 8.95 6.84
C GLN A 130 -27.84 7.76 6.18
N ILE A 131 -27.42 6.78 6.99
CA ILE A 131 -26.78 5.55 6.51
C ILE A 131 -27.69 4.37 6.83
N GLU A 132 -28.07 3.64 5.79
CA GLU A 132 -28.91 2.45 5.85
C GLU A 132 -28.17 1.22 5.33
N PHE A 133 -28.55 0.05 5.83
CA PHE A 133 -28.04 -1.22 5.32
C PHE A 133 -29.13 -1.97 4.56
N ILE A 134 -28.72 -2.61 3.47
CA ILE A 134 -29.55 -3.53 2.70
C ILE A 134 -28.82 -4.86 2.54
N GLN A 135 -29.54 -5.93 2.21
CA GLN A 135 -28.91 -7.22 2.01
C GLN A 135 -27.96 -7.19 0.79
N THR A 136 -28.49 -6.79 -0.37
CA THR A 136 -27.77 -6.72 -1.64
C THR A 136 -28.51 -5.75 -2.56
N PHE A 137 -27.82 -5.16 -3.53
CA PHE A 137 -28.45 -4.35 -4.58
C PHE A 137 -28.98 -5.27 -5.69
N LEU A 138 -30.28 -5.23 -5.94
CA LEU A 138 -30.93 -6.03 -6.98
C LEU A 138 -31.34 -5.16 -8.18
N GLY A 139 -31.13 -5.69 -9.38
CA GLY A 139 -31.67 -5.14 -10.64
C GLY A 139 -30.68 -4.32 -11.47
N ALA A 140 -31.10 -3.98 -12.70
CA ALA A 140 -30.27 -3.34 -13.72
C ALA A 140 -29.83 -1.90 -13.39
N LEU A 141 -30.42 -1.27 -12.37
CA LEU A 141 -30.05 0.08 -11.94
C LEU A 141 -28.79 0.10 -11.08
N TYR A 142 -28.43 -1.02 -10.44
CA TYR A 142 -27.26 -1.14 -9.57
C TYR A 142 -26.55 -2.49 -9.78
N PRO A 143 -26.17 -2.84 -11.02
CA PRO A 143 -25.76 -4.21 -11.36
C PRO A 143 -24.48 -4.66 -10.65
N LEU A 144 -23.66 -3.72 -10.16
CA LEU A 144 -22.43 -3.98 -9.40
C LEU A 144 -22.35 -3.16 -8.09
N GLY A 145 -23.48 -2.61 -7.63
CA GLY A 145 -23.49 -1.71 -6.47
C GLY A 145 -23.11 -2.43 -5.19
N LEU A 146 -22.13 -1.90 -4.46
CA LEU A 146 -21.81 -2.29 -3.08
C LEU A 146 -22.23 -1.20 -2.09
N GLY A 147 -22.29 0.05 -2.55
CA GLY A 147 -22.86 1.19 -1.89
C GLY A 147 -23.56 2.11 -2.89
N VAL A 148 -24.41 3.01 -2.40
CA VAL A 148 -24.87 4.17 -3.15
C VAL A 148 -25.20 5.32 -2.21
N THR A 149 -24.70 6.50 -2.53
CA THR A 149 -25.13 7.77 -1.92
C THR A 149 -26.08 8.53 -2.84
N ILE A 150 -27.28 8.79 -2.33
CA ILE A 150 -28.33 9.57 -2.98
C ILE A 150 -28.32 10.97 -2.38
N ILE A 151 -27.88 11.94 -3.18
CA ILE A 151 -27.80 13.33 -2.79
C ILE A 151 -29.02 14.06 -3.36
N PRO A 152 -29.82 14.77 -2.54
CA PRO A 152 -30.87 15.66 -3.03
C PRO A 152 -30.27 16.71 -3.96
N GLN A 153 -31.02 17.09 -5.00
CA GLN A 153 -30.56 18.10 -5.97
C GLN A 153 -30.10 19.37 -5.23
N PRO A 154 -28.82 19.77 -5.34
CA PRO A 154 -28.32 20.95 -4.65
C PRO A 154 -29.06 22.21 -5.11
N VAL A 155 -29.44 23.08 -4.17
CA VAL A 155 -30.02 24.38 -4.46
C VAL A 155 -28.92 25.42 -4.35
N ASN A 156 -28.57 26.07 -5.47
CA ASN A 156 -27.44 27.00 -5.55
C ASN A 156 -26.13 26.38 -5.04
N GLY A 157 -25.83 25.12 -5.38
CA GLY A 157 -24.59 24.46 -4.96
C GLY A 157 -24.54 24.09 -3.45
N ILE A 158 -25.67 24.14 -2.75
CA ILE A 158 -25.78 23.74 -1.35
C ILE A 158 -26.71 22.53 -1.27
N PHE A 159 -26.33 21.51 -0.50
CA PHE A 159 -27.21 20.38 -0.24
C PHE A 159 -28.48 20.85 0.49
N SER A 160 -29.64 20.63 -0.12
CA SER A 160 -30.93 21.18 0.34
C SER A 160 -31.81 20.16 1.07
N GLY A 161 -31.23 19.06 1.55
CA GLY A 161 -31.95 18.00 2.24
C GLY A 161 -31.01 16.90 2.72
N GLN A 162 -31.59 15.90 3.39
CA GLN A 162 -30.86 14.73 3.87
C GLN A 162 -30.31 13.92 2.70
N THR A 163 -29.01 13.63 2.76
CA THR A 163 -28.35 12.65 1.89
C THR A 163 -28.56 11.25 2.46
N THR A 164 -28.87 10.28 1.60
CA THR A 164 -29.05 8.87 2.02
C THR A 164 -27.97 7.99 1.41
N THR A 165 -27.16 7.37 2.25
CA THR A 165 -26.21 6.33 1.87
C THR A 165 -26.79 4.96 2.18
N ARG A 166 -26.76 4.05 1.22
CA ARG A 166 -27.13 2.64 1.39
C ARG A 166 -25.92 1.75 1.19
N LEU A 167 -25.70 0.81 2.09
CA LEU A 167 -24.58 -0.12 2.06
C LEU A 167 -25.10 -1.55 1.99
N ALA A 168 -24.58 -2.35 1.06
CA ALA A 168 -24.94 -3.76 0.95
C ALA A 168 -24.21 -4.59 2.00
N ALA A 169 -24.80 -5.71 2.41
CA ALA A 169 -24.15 -6.72 3.25
C ALA A 169 -23.49 -7.84 2.43
N TYR A 170 -23.94 -8.05 1.19
CA TYR A 170 -23.44 -9.04 0.27
C TYR A 170 -23.06 -8.41 -1.08
N ASP A 171 -22.21 -9.10 -1.81
CA ASP A 171 -21.92 -8.81 -3.21
C ASP A 171 -23.21 -8.82 -4.09
N PRO A 172 -23.16 -8.30 -5.32
CA PRO A 172 -24.31 -8.24 -6.23
C PRO A 172 -24.86 -9.63 -6.62
N THR A 173 -24.05 -10.67 -6.51
CA THR A 173 -24.47 -12.07 -6.71
C THR A 173 -25.15 -12.67 -5.48
N ASN A 174 -25.17 -11.95 -4.35
CA ASN A 174 -25.73 -12.36 -3.07
C ASN A 174 -25.15 -13.69 -2.55
N THR A 175 -23.85 -13.89 -2.80
CA THR A 175 -23.09 -15.11 -2.46
C THR A 175 -21.99 -14.86 -1.46
N THR A 176 -21.40 -13.67 -1.48
CA THR A 176 -20.24 -13.33 -0.65
C THR A 176 -20.63 -12.21 0.30
N GLN A 177 -20.59 -12.48 1.61
CA GLN A 177 -20.83 -11.46 2.62
C GLN A 177 -19.60 -10.54 2.71
N LEU A 178 -19.83 -9.23 2.84
CA LEU A 178 -18.76 -8.25 3.00
C LEU A 178 -18.04 -8.43 4.33
N THR A 179 -16.71 -8.36 4.29
CA THR A 179 -15.86 -8.30 5.49
C THR A 179 -15.94 -6.93 6.17
N ASP A 180 -15.32 -6.80 7.34
CA ASP A 180 -15.23 -5.51 8.03
C ASP A 180 -14.39 -4.51 7.22
N SER A 181 -13.28 -4.96 6.60
CA SER A 181 -12.48 -4.12 5.70
C SER A 181 -13.26 -3.67 4.47
N ASP A 182 -14.05 -4.57 3.86
CA ASP A 182 -14.91 -4.21 2.73
C ASP A 182 -15.89 -3.11 3.14
N MET A 183 -16.59 -3.30 4.26
CA MET A 183 -17.56 -2.34 4.78
C MET A 183 -16.92 -0.99 5.10
N ILE A 184 -15.73 -0.97 5.71
CA ILE A 184 -14.99 0.28 5.98
C ILE A 184 -14.66 0.99 4.67
N ASN A 185 -14.14 0.30 3.66
CA ASN A 185 -13.73 0.91 2.40
C ASN A 185 -14.93 1.46 1.62
N ILE A 186 -16.00 0.67 1.48
CA ILE A 186 -17.22 1.09 0.78
C ILE A 186 -17.87 2.25 1.53
N ALA A 187 -18.03 2.18 2.85
CA ALA A 187 -18.56 3.29 3.62
C ALA A 187 -17.70 4.54 3.51
N SER A 188 -16.37 4.40 3.41
CA SER A 188 -15.44 5.51 3.22
C SER A 188 -15.63 6.16 1.85
N HIS A 189 -15.82 5.36 0.79
CA HIS A 189 -16.12 5.84 -0.56
C HIS A 189 -17.44 6.61 -0.60
N GLU A 190 -18.52 6.00 -0.12
CA GLU A 190 -19.85 6.62 -0.09
C GLU A 190 -19.87 7.89 0.79
N PHE A 191 -19.07 7.93 1.85
CA PHE A 191 -18.93 9.14 2.65
C PHE A 191 -18.26 10.27 1.86
N GLY A 192 -17.29 9.97 0.99
CA GLY A 192 -16.73 10.95 0.06
C GLY A 192 -17.80 11.57 -0.86
N HIS A 193 -18.73 10.78 -1.37
CA HIS A 193 -19.90 11.29 -2.10
C HIS A 193 -20.76 12.21 -1.23
N ALA A 194 -21.08 11.79 0.00
CA ALA A 194 -21.87 12.59 0.93
C ALA A 194 -21.18 13.91 1.34
N LEU A 195 -19.87 14.02 1.15
CA LEU A 195 -19.10 15.25 1.33
C LEU A 195 -19.04 16.13 0.07
N GLY A 196 -19.53 15.67 -1.08
CA GLY A 196 -19.56 16.42 -2.33
C GLY A 196 -18.44 16.07 -3.30
N LEU A 197 -17.87 14.88 -3.22
CA LEU A 197 -16.95 14.34 -4.22
C LEU A 197 -17.70 13.44 -5.22
N ASP A 198 -17.23 13.39 -6.47
CA ASP A 198 -17.66 12.40 -7.47
C ASP A 198 -16.49 11.43 -7.71
N HIS A 199 -16.60 10.57 -8.71
CA HIS A 199 -15.60 9.56 -8.97
C HIS A 199 -14.32 10.10 -9.61
N ALA A 200 -13.18 9.73 -9.04
CA ALA A 200 -11.88 9.92 -9.68
C ALA A 200 -11.79 9.10 -10.98
N THR A 201 -11.01 9.59 -11.96
CA THR A 201 -10.92 8.96 -13.29
C THR A 201 -9.96 7.79 -13.38
N VAL A 202 -9.15 7.56 -12.35
CA VAL A 202 -8.12 6.51 -12.33
C VAL A 202 -8.31 5.62 -11.10
N SER A 203 -7.92 4.35 -11.22
CA SER A 203 -8.18 3.33 -10.19
C SER A 203 -7.10 3.20 -9.13
N ALA A 204 -5.94 3.84 -9.33
CA ALA A 204 -4.80 3.73 -8.46
C ALA A 204 -4.02 5.04 -8.43
N THR A 205 -3.41 5.30 -7.28
CA THR A 205 -2.51 6.41 -7.02
C THR A 205 -1.08 6.10 -7.50
N ASP A 206 -0.20 7.10 -7.56
CA ASP A 206 1.16 6.95 -8.12
C ASP A 206 2.08 6.09 -7.23
N ASP A 207 1.75 5.93 -5.95
CA ASP A 207 2.36 5.02 -4.97
C ASP A 207 1.80 3.58 -5.02
N GLY A 208 0.87 3.31 -5.94
CA GLY A 208 0.36 1.97 -6.23
C GLY A 208 -0.77 1.49 -5.31
N THR A 209 -1.29 2.34 -4.44
CA THR A 209 -2.51 2.06 -3.67
C THR A 209 -3.77 2.31 -4.49
N PHE A 210 -4.90 1.76 -4.06
CA PHE A 210 -6.19 1.99 -4.73
C PHE A 210 -6.70 3.42 -4.48
N GLU A 211 -7.25 4.04 -5.51
CA GLU A 211 -7.93 5.32 -5.39
C GLU A 211 -9.31 5.10 -4.76
N LEU A 212 -9.50 5.60 -3.53
CA LEU A 212 -10.73 5.43 -2.76
C LEU A 212 -11.94 5.90 -3.55
N MET A 213 -11.88 7.05 -4.22
CA MET A 213 -13.02 7.60 -4.97
C MET A 213 -13.15 7.05 -6.39
N PHE A 214 -12.47 5.96 -6.75
CA PHE A 214 -12.69 5.31 -8.04
C PHE A 214 -14.02 4.53 -8.07
N MET A 215 -14.76 4.62 -9.19
CA MET A 215 -16.09 4.02 -9.35
C MET A 215 -16.17 2.52 -9.08
N SER A 216 -15.09 1.77 -9.32
CA SER A 216 -15.08 0.32 -9.15
C SER A 216 -14.28 -0.06 -7.92
N TYR A 217 -14.86 -0.93 -7.08
CA TYR A 217 -14.14 -1.48 -5.94
C TYR A 217 -12.92 -2.30 -6.41
N GLY A 218 -11.73 -1.88 -5.99
CA GLY A 218 -10.46 -2.40 -6.50
C GLY A 218 -10.03 -3.75 -5.92
N GLN A 219 -10.72 -4.24 -4.89
CA GLN A 219 -10.33 -5.42 -4.13
C GLN A 219 -11.31 -6.59 -4.28
N ALA A 220 -10.85 -7.79 -3.94
CA ALA A 220 -11.68 -8.99 -4.00
C ALA A 220 -12.67 -9.00 -2.83
N VAL A 221 -13.95 -8.76 -3.12
CA VAL A 221 -15.03 -8.76 -2.11
C VAL A 221 -14.99 -10.04 -1.25
N GLY A 222 -15.13 -9.90 0.06
CA GLY A 222 -15.15 -11.03 0.99
C GLY A 222 -13.77 -11.53 1.41
N ASN A 223 -12.69 -10.97 0.87
CA ASN A 223 -11.33 -11.37 1.23
C ASN A 223 -10.88 -10.70 2.53
N SER A 224 -10.62 -11.51 3.56
CA SER A 224 -10.15 -11.02 4.87
C SER A 224 -8.77 -10.36 4.84
N ALA A 225 -8.02 -10.52 3.75
CA ALA A 225 -6.73 -9.87 3.54
C ALA A 225 -6.85 -8.49 2.87
N ASN A 226 -8.07 -8.01 2.57
CA ASN A 226 -8.26 -6.68 1.99
C ASN A 226 -7.70 -5.60 2.91
N SER A 227 -6.91 -4.72 2.31
CA SER A 227 -6.33 -3.56 2.98
C SER A 227 -7.36 -2.44 3.08
N LEU A 228 -7.22 -1.60 4.10
CA LEU A 228 -8.01 -0.39 4.18
C LEU A 228 -7.53 0.63 3.13
N GLU A 229 -8.47 1.15 2.37
CA GLU A 229 -8.24 2.24 1.42
C GLU A 229 -8.32 3.58 2.16
N ALA A 230 -7.66 4.61 1.67
CA ALA A 230 -7.69 5.95 2.27
C ALA A 230 -7.87 7.01 1.18
N PRO A 231 -8.51 8.15 1.49
CA PRO A 231 -8.66 9.22 0.52
C PRO A 231 -7.30 9.65 -0.03
N SER A 232 -7.22 9.93 -1.32
CA SER A 232 -5.99 10.38 -1.95
C SER A 232 -5.72 11.87 -1.71
N THR A 233 -4.52 12.33 -2.06
CA THR A 233 -4.21 13.77 -2.11
C THR A 233 -5.13 14.51 -3.09
N LEU A 234 -5.61 13.83 -4.14
CA LEU A 234 -6.57 14.38 -5.10
C LEU A 234 -7.95 14.55 -4.47
N ASP A 235 -8.44 13.55 -3.73
CA ASP A 235 -9.70 13.63 -2.98
C ASP A 235 -9.67 14.76 -1.96
N MET A 236 -8.56 14.86 -1.21
CA MET A 236 -8.39 15.88 -0.19
C MET A 236 -8.26 17.29 -0.78
N PHE A 237 -7.60 17.42 -1.94
CA PHE A 237 -7.56 18.68 -2.67
C PHE A 237 -8.95 19.08 -3.16
N ALA A 238 -9.72 18.14 -3.72
CA ALA A 238 -11.10 18.40 -4.13
C ALA A 238 -12.00 18.75 -2.96
N LEU A 239 -11.84 18.08 -1.82
CA LEU A 239 -12.55 18.42 -0.58
C LEU A 239 -12.18 19.84 -0.11
N SER A 240 -10.90 20.22 -0.21
CA SER A 240 -10.45 21.58 0.13
C SER A 240 -11.10 22.65 -0.73
N TYR A 241 -11.37 22.36 -1.99
CA TYR A 241 -12.11 23.23 -2.89
C TYR A 241 -13.59 23.31 -2.48
N VAL A 242 -14.27 22.17 -2.27
CA VAL A 242 -15.69 22.11 -1.89
C VAL A 242 -15.98 22.90 -0.59
N TYR A 243 -15.02 22.92 0.35
CA TYR A 243 -15.18 23.56 1.65
C TYR A 243 -14.28 24.78 1.88
N ASP A 244 -13.79 25.43 0.83
CA ASP A 244 -12.91 26.62 0.94
C ASP A 244 -13.57 27.79 1.72
N TRP A 245 -14.91 27.85 1.72
CA TRP A 245 -15.71 28.83 2.44
C TRP A 245 -15.48 28.79 3.95
N LEU A 246 -15.01 27.66 4.49
CA LEU A 246 -14.61 27.54 5.90
C LEU A 246 -13.39 28.40 6.24
N ALA A 247 -12.59 28.83 5.27
CA ALA A 247 -11.45 29.72 5.52
C ALA A 247 -11.92 31.01 6.18
N ASN A 248 -13.00 31.60 5.65
CA ASN A 248 -13.49 32.92 6.04
C ASN A 248 -14.93 32.91 6.58
N TYR A 249 -15.55 31.73 6.78
CA TYR A 249 -16.97 31.57 7.14
C TYR A 249 -17.95 32.33 6.23
N SER A 250 -17.54 32.56 4.99
CA SER A 250 -18.36 33.23 3.97
C SER A 250 -18.60 32.21 2.87
N MET A 251 -19.74 31.54 2.97
CA MET A 251 -20.23 30.75 1.85
C MET A 251 -20.45 31.71 0.67
N PRO A 252 -19.91 31.41 -0.52
CA PRO A 252 -20.25 32.19 -1.70
C PRO A 252 -21.77 32.20 -1.87
N SER A 253 -22.32 33.18 -2.59
CA SER A 253 -23.78 33.35 -2.77
C SER A 253 -24.47 32.16 -3.45
N GLY A 254 -23.71 31.11 -3.77
CA GLY A 254 -24.09 29.70 -3.83
C GLY A 254 -22.85 28.88 -3.47
N GLY A 255 -23.00 27.61 -3.11
CA GLY A 255 -21.87 26.68 -2.98
C GLY A 255 -21.18 26.43 -4.32
N HIS A 256 -20.23 25.49 -4.34
CA HIS A 256 -19.42 25.27 -5.54
C HIS A 256 -20.15 24.52 -6.63
N PRO A 257 -20.03 24.93 -7.91
CA PRO A 257 -20.53 24.13 -9.02
C PRO A 257 -19.72 22.83 -9.15
N ARG A 258 -20.25 21.91 -9.96
CA ARG A 258 -19.52 20.72 -10.38
C ARG A 258 -18.30 21.15 -11.19
N THR A 259 -17.11 20.84 -10.67
CA THR A 259 -15.83 21.25 -11.24
C THR A 259 -14.93 20.03 -11.36
N LEU A 260 -14.23 19.89 -12.48
CA LEU A 260 -13.21 18.86 -12.69
C LEU A 260 -11.87 19.36 -12.18
N LEU A 261 -11.28 18.69 -11.19
CA LEU A 261 -10.06 19.12 -10.51
C LEU A 261 -8.92 18.15 -10.79
N SER A 262 -7.72 18.70 -10.96
CA SER A 262 -6.45 17.99 -10.99
C SER A 262 -5.56 18.48 -9.86
N LEU A 263 -4.62 17.66 -9.41
CA LEU A 263 -3.63 18.10 -8.43
C LEU A 263 -2.80 19.30 -8.95
N PRO A 264 -2.44 20.25 -8.07
CA PRO A 264 -1.48 21.29 -8.42
C PRO A 264 -0.10 20.70 -8.77
N PRO A 265 0.69 21.39 -9.61
CA PRO A 265 2.05 20.96 -9.92
C PRO A 265 2.89 20.75 -8.65
N GLY A 266 3.59 19.61 -8.57
CA GLY A 266 4.49 19.29 -7.46
C GLY A 266 3.84 18.57 -6.27
N VAL A 267 2.51 18.39 -6.28
CA VAL A 267 1.84 17.51 -5.31
C VAL A 267 1.82 16.09 -5.85
N ALA A 268 2.36 15.14 -5.09
CA ALA A 268 2.31 13.73 -5.43
C ALA A 268 0.89 13.18 -5.31
N TYR A 269 0.48 12.31 -6.23
CA TYR A 269 -0.80 11.61 -6.14
C TYR A 269 -0.64 10.32 -5.34
N SER A 270 -1.04 10.34 -4.07
CA SER A 270 -0.83 9.25 -3.11
C SER A 270 -2.00 9.14 -2.14
N SER A 271 -2.17 7.98 -1.53
CA SER A 271 -3.17 7.81 -0.46
C SER A 271 -2.74 8.55 0.82
N VAL A 272 -3.70 9.22 1.46
CA VAL A 272 -3.50 9.98 2.71
C VAL A 272 -4.03 9.17 3.87
N TYR A 273 -3.18 8.31 4.43
CA TYR A 273 -3.55 7.49 5.58
C TYR A 273 -3.57 8.29 6.89
N PRO A 274 -4.43 7.94 7.86
CA PRO A 274 -4.30 8.39 9.25
C PRO A 274 -2.90 8.17 9.83
N TYR A 275 -2.40 9.07 10.67
CA TYR A 275 -1.08 8.94 11.28
C TYR A 275 -0.88 7.62 12.05
N ALA A 276 -1.90 7.15 12.77
CA ALA A 276 -1.83 5.88 13.48
C ALA A 276 -1.57 4.70 12.52
N GLU A 277 -2.17 4.71 11.34
CA GLU A 277 -1.98 3.70 10.30
C GLU A 277 -0.61 3.84 9.64
N GLN A 278 -0.14 5.06 9.39
CA GLN A 278 1.23 5.30 8.91
C GLN A 278 2.29 4.75 9.88
N ILE A 279 2.13 5.01 11.17
CA ILE A 279 3.02 4.49 12.22
C ILE A 279 3.00 2.96 12.24
N GLN A 280 1.81 2.35 12.15
CA GLN A 280 1.68 0.90 12.12
C GLN A 280 2.33 0.28 10.88
N MET A 281 2.13 0.88 9.69
CA MET A 281 2.78 0.45 8.45
C MET A 281 4.31 0.53 8.57
N LEU A 282 4.83 1.61 9.15
CA LEU A 282 6.26 1.77 9.39
C LEU A 282 6.79 0.72 10.39
N GLN A 283 6.09 0.47 11.49
CA GLN A 283 6.46 -0.57 12.46
C GLN A 283 6.47 -1.97 11.84
N ASN A 284 5.49 -2.27 10.98
CA ASN A 284 5.43 -3.53 10.24
C ASN A 284 6.62 -3.64 9.27
N SER A 285 6.92 -2.58 8.52
CA SER A 285 8.07 -2.53 7.61
C SER A 285 9.39 -2.73 8.34
N VAL A 286 9.60 -2.05 9.47
CA VAL A 286 10.81 -2.20 10.30
C VAL A 286 10.93 -3.62 10.85
N SER A 287 9.80 -4.22 11.26
CA SER A 287 9.78 -5.60 11.77
C SER A 287 10.12 -6.61 10.67
N GLN A 288 9.63 -6.41 9.46
CA GLN A 288 9.96 -7.24 8.29
C GLN A 288 11.44 -7.10 7.92
N LEU A 289 11.96 -5.87 7.80
CA LEU A 289 13.38 -5.64 7.51
C LEU A 289 14.29 -6.28 8.56
N ARG A 290 13.92 -6.22 9.84
CA ARG A 290 14.67 -6.90 10.91
C ARG A 290 14.70 -8.41 10.72
N LEU A 291 13.58 -9.01 10.31
CA LEU A 291 13.49 -10.44 10.04
C LEU A 291 14.35 -10.82 8.83
N GLU A 292 14.29 -10.04 7.75
CA GLU A 292 15.11 -10.24 6.55
C GLU A 292 16.60 -10.15 6.87
N ILE A 293 17.03 -9.14 7.63
CA ILE A 293 18.42 -8.99 8.08
C ILE A 293 18.86 -10.22 8.90
N LEU A 294 17.99 -10.72 9.78
CA LEU A 294 18.30 -11.89 10.60
C LEU A 294 18.43 -13.16 9.73
N ILE A 295 17.55 -13.34 8.75
CA ILE A 295 17.63 -14.44 7.79
C ILE A 295 18.94 -14.36 7.00
N VAL A 296 19.28 -13.19 6.46
CA VAL A 296 20.51 -12.97 5.72
C VAL A 296 21.74 -13.24 6.59
N ALA A 297 21.74 -12.81 7.86
CA ALA A 297 22.84 -13.05 8.80
C ALA A 297 23.02 -14.54 9.09
N VAL A 298 21.93 -15.30 9.30
CA VAL A 298 21.97 -16.75 9.52
C VAL A 298 22.49 -17.47 8.27
N VAL A 299 21.98 -17.12 7.08
CA VAL A 299 22.42 -17.71 5.81
C VAL A 299 23.90 -17.41 5.57
N ALA A 300 24.35 -16.17 5.77
CA ALA A 300 25.76 -15.80 5.65
C ALA A 300 26.65 -16.56 6.65
N GLY A 301 26.20 -16.73 7.90
CA GLY A 301 26.90 -17.52 8.92
C GLY A 301 27.03 -18.99 8.53
N LEU A 302 25.97 -19.59 7.99
CA LEU A 302 25.98 -20.98 7.50
C LEU A 302 26.92 -21.14 6.30
N LEU A 303 26.90 -20.21 5.34
CA LEU A 303 27.81 -20.23 4.19
C LEU A 303 29.27 -20.09 4.63
N LEU A 304 29.57 -19.21 5.58
CA LEU A 304 30.91 -19.06 6.15
C LEU A 304 31.37 -20.36 6.82
N ALA A 305 30.51 -20.99 7.61
CA ALA A 305 30.81 -22.27 8.27
C ALA A 305 31.11 -23.37 7.26
N LEU A 306 30.33 -23.47 6.18
CA LEU A 306 30.58 -24.42 5.09
C LEU A 306 31.94 -24.17 4.42
N VAL A 307 32.25 -22.92 4.07
CA VAL A 307 33.54 -22.55 3.47
C VAL A 307 34.71 -22.96 4.37
N LEU A 308 34.60 -22.72 5.69
CA LEU A 308 35.61 -23.12 6.66
C LEU A 308 35.79 -24.64 6.72
N VAL A 309 34.69 -25.41 6.78
CA VAL A 309 34.72 -26.87 6.80
C VAL A 309 35.39 -27.42 5.52
N PHE A 310 34.99 -26.93 4.34
CA PHE A 310 35.60 -27.35 3.08
C PHE A 310 37.08 -26.95 3.00
N GLY A 311 37.46 -25.76 3.47
CA GLY A 311 38.86 -25.32 3.53
C GLY A 311 39.72 -26.23 4.41
N ILE A 312 39.21 -26.65 5.58
CA ILE A 312 39.88 -27.60 6.47
C ILE A 312 39.98 -28.99 5.82
N LEU A 313 38.93 -29.46 5.15
CA LEU A 313 38.94 -30.76 4.47
C LEU A 313 39.93 -30.79 3.30
N LEU A 314 40.02 -29.70 2.52
CA LEU A 314 40.94 -29.58 1.40
C LEU A 314 42.41 -29.49 1.85
N SER A 315 42.70 -28.75 2.94
CA SER A 315 44.07 -28.64 3.48
C SER A 315 44.59 -29.95 4.08
N ARG A 316 43.70 -30.87 4.49
CA ARG A 316 44.05 -32.20 5.01
C ARG A 316 44.45 -33.21 3.93
N ARG A 317 44.27 -32.94 2.63
CA ARG A 317 44.80 -33.81 1.57
C ARG A 317 46.33 -33.68 1.52
N LYS A 318 47.02 -34.62 2.18
CA LYS A 318 48.47 -34.80 2.03
C LYS A 318 48.84 -35.00 0.55
N PRO A 319 49.95 -34.42 0.07
CA PRO A 319 50.49 -34.74 -1.25
C PRO A 319 50.67 -36.25 -1.37
N ALA A 320 50.28 -36.83 -2.52
CA ALA A 320 50.55 -38.23 -2.80
C ALA A 320 52.07 -38.47 -2.63
N PRO A 321 52.49 -39.55 -1.95
CA PRO A 321 53.90 -39.88 -1.86
C PRO A 321 54.48 -39.99 -3.27
N PRO A 322 55.68 -39.42 -3.54
CA PRO A 322 56.30 -39.49 -4.85
C PRO A 322 56.41 -40.95 -5.29
N VAL A 323 56.12 -41.21 -6.56
CA VAL A 323 56.24 -42.53 -7.18
C VAL A 323 57.64 -43.09 -6.87
N PRO A 324 57.77 -44.31 -6.31
CA PRO A 324 59.08 -44.86 -6.01
C PRO A 324 59.90 -45.01 -7.29
N TYR A 325 61.09 -44.41 -7.31
CA TYR A 325 62.07 -44.61 -8.37
C TYR A 325 62.40 -46.11 -8.47
N SER A 326 62.03 -46.74 -9.58
CA SER A 326 62.50 -48.09 -9.91
C SER A 326 63.96 -48.00 -10.32
N TRP A 327 64.87 -48.45 -9.48
CA TRP A 327 66.25 -48.72 -9.90
C TRP A 327 66.22 -49.83 -10.94
N GLY A 328 66.57 -49.49 -12.18
CA GLY A 328 66.77 -50.48 -13.23
C GLY A 328 67.87 -51.48 -12.85
N PRO A 329 67.82 -52.72 -13.37
CA PRO A 329 68.72 -53.79 -12.97
C PRO A 329 70.20 -53.43 -13.24
N VAL A 330 71.03 -53.66 -12.22
CA VAL A 330 72.48 -53.52 -12.28
C VAL A 330 73.04 -54.52 -13.31
N PRO A 331 73.83 -54.09 -14.31
CA PRO A 331 74.45 -55.01 -15.26
C PRO A 331 75.46 -55.90 -14.55
N THR A 332 75.28 -57.20 -14.65
CA THR A 332 76.28 -58.20 -14.26
C THR A 332 77.47 -58.11 -15.22
N THR A 333 78.67 -57.94 -14.65
CA THR A 333 79.97 -58.03 -15.30
C THR A 333 80.12 -59.38 -16.02
N PRO A 334 80.56 -59.43 -17.29
CA PRO A 334 81.00 -60.68 -17.89
C PRO A 334 82.42 -61.01 -17.42
N THR A 335 82.61 -62.25 -16.99
CA THR A 335 83.91 -62.91 -16.87
C THR A 335 84.52 -63.14 -18.25
N ALA A 336 85.69 -62.54 -18.51
CA ALA A 336 86.89 -63.12 -19.11
C ALA A 336 87.99 -62.05 -19.22
#